data_AF-X1QLU0-F1
#
_entry.id   AF-X1QLU0-F1
#
_cell.length_a   1.000
_cell.length_b   1.000
_cell.length_c   1.000
_cell.angle_alpha   90.00
_cell.angle_beta   90.00
_cell.angle_gamma   90.00
#
_symmetry.space_group_name_H-M   'P 1'
#
loop_
_entity.id
_entity.type
_entity.pdbx_description
1 polymer ?
#
loop_
_entity_poly.entity_id
_entity_poly.type
_entity_poly.pdbx_seq_one_letter_code
_entity_poly.pdbx_strand_id
1 'polypeptide(L)' 'LFKYIRNTDSVVDLGCAEGNLMKDILTITSRVVGVDLDRNYLEIAKKDNKISN' A
#
# COMPACT_ATOMS: atom_id res chain seq x y z
N LEU A 1 -0.23 11.71 -8.42
CA LEU A 1 0.62 11.04 -7.43
C LEU A 1 1.90 10.48 -8.04
N PHE A 2 1.82 9.51 -8.96
CA PHE A 2 2.97 8.78 -9.53
C PHE A 2 4.16 9.62 -10.04
N LYS A 3 3.90 10.80 -10.63
CA LYS A 3 4.97 11.71 -11.07
C LYS A 3 5.86 12.25 -9.93
N TYR A 4 5.34 12.26 -8.69
CA TYR A 4 6.02 12.80 -7.51
C TYR A 4 6.74 11.73 -6.68
N ILE A 5 6.40 10.44 -6.88
CA ILE A 5 6.91 9.32 -6.09
C ILE A 5 7.80 8.38 -6.92
N ARG A 6 8.19 8.81 -8.13
CA ARG A 6 9.09 8.06 -9.00
C ARG A 6 10.49 8.03 -8.39
N ASN A 7 11.21 6.92 -8.57
CA ASN A 7 12.55 6.68 -7.97
C ASN A 7 12.55 6.71 -6.44
N THR A 8 11.43 6.32 -5.81
CA THR A 8 11.35 6.14 -4.36
C THR A 8 11.43 4.65 -4.03
N ASP A 9 12.29 4.29 -3.09
CA ASP A 9 12.47 2.89 -2.67
C ASP A 9 11.26 2.34 -1.91
N SER A 10 10.63 3.18 -1.08
CA SER A 10 9.53 2.79 -0.20
C SER A 10 8.51 3.90 0.00
N VAL A 11 7.23 3.53 0.02
CA VAL A 11 6.11 4.45 0.29
C VAL A 11 5.34 3.99 1.53
N VAL A 12 4.88 4.94 2.33
CA VAL A 12 3.91 4.70 3.41
C VAL A 12 2.59 5.35 3.04
N ASP A 13 1.52 4.55 3.00
CA ASP A 13 0.16 4.99 2.70
C ASP A 13 -0.65 5.07 4.01
N LEU A 14 -1.00 6.29 4.42
CA LEU A 14 -1.73 6.55 5.67
C LEU A 14 -3.24 6.66 5.40
N GLY A 15 -4.03 5.86 6.09
CA GLY A 15 -5.44 5.66 5.74
C GLY A 15 -5.58 4.82 4.49
N CYS A 16 -4.83 3.70 4.41
CA CYS A 16 -4.74 2.91 3.18
C CYS A 16 -6.05 2.20 2.79
N ALA A 17 -7.05 2.19 3.68
CA ALA A 17 -8.28 1.43 3.52
C ALA A 17 -7.95 -0.01 3.07
N GLU A 18 -8.63 -0.51 2.03
CA GLU A 18 -8.43 -1.85 1.46
C GLU A 18 -7.11 -2.01 0.67
N GLY A 19 -6.25 -0.99 0.63
CA GLY A 19 -4.94 -1.06 -0.03
C GLY A 19 -4.98 -1.01 -1.55
N ASN A 20 -6.05 -0.46 -2.15
CA ASN A 20 -6.21 -0.38 -3.60
C ASN A 20 -5.14 0.50 -4.26
N LEU A 21 -4.83 1.65 -3.66
CA LEU A 21 -3.79 2.55 -4.19
C LEU A 21 -2.38 1.93 -4.09
N MET A 22 -2.14 1.13 -3.05
CA MET A 22 -0.84 0.47 -2.83
C MET A 22 -0.47 -0.47 -3.98
N LYS A 23 -1.47 -1.16 -4.57
CA LYS A 23 -1.27 -2.05 -5.74
C LYS A 23 -0.66 -1.28 -6.92
N ASP A 24 -1.18 -0.09 -7.19
CA ASP A 24 -0.67 0.76 -8.26
C ASP A 24 0.72 1.31 -7.92
N ILE A 25 0.96 1.69 -6.67
CA ILE A 25 2.26 2.23 -6.21
C ILE A 25 3.36 1.16 -6.25
N LEU A 26 3.04 -0.10 -5.97
CA LEU A 26 3.98 -1.23 -6.08
C LEU A 26 4.45 -1.49 -7.52
N THR A 27 3.76 -0.97 -8.53
CA THR A 27 4.24 -1.09 -9.92
C THR A 27 5.45 -0.20 -10.23
N ILE A 28 5.72 0.81 -9.41
CA ILE A 28 6.79 1.79 -9.62
C ILE A 28 7.72 1.99 -8.41
N THR A 29 7.48 1.26 -7.31
CA THR A 29 8.29 1.30 -6.09
C THR A 29 8.56 -0.13 -5.62
N SER A 30 9.64 -0.34 -4.87
CA SER A 30 10.00 -1.69 -4.41
C SER A 30 9.19 -2.15 -3.20
N ARG A 31 8.64 -1.23 -2.41
CA ARG A 31 7.92 -1.53 -1.18
C ARG A 31 6.86 -0.48 -0.86
N VAL A 32 5.71 -0.93 -0.38
CA VAL A 32 4.67 -0.06 0.17
C VAL A 32 4.20 -0.62 1.50
N VAL A 33 4.04 0.25 2.51
CA VAL A 33 3.45 -0.08 3.81
C VAL A 33 2.13 0.66 3.94
N GLY A 34 1.04 -0.07 4.15
CA GLY A 34 -0.28 0.49 4.40
C GLY A 34 -0.55 0.59 5.89
N VAL A 35 -1.08 1.71 6.33
CA VAL A 35 -1.50 1.95 7.72
C VAL A 35 -2.93 2.42 7.71
N ASP A 36 -3.77 1.81 8.54
CA ASP A 36 -5.14 2.24 8.77
C ASP A 36 -5.49 2.04 10.25
N LEU A 37 -6.42 2.85 10.76
CA LEU A 37 -6.91 2.72 12.13
C LEU A 37 -8.02 1.66 12.22
N ASP A 38 -8.73 1.40 11.11
CA ASP A 38 -9.72 0.34 11.05
C ASP A 38 -9.06 -0.98 10.66
N ARG A 39 -9.10 -1.94 11.60
CA ARG A 39 -8.56 -3.28 11.38
C ARG A 39 -9.25 -4.01 10.23
N ASN A 40 -10.54 -3.77 9.98
CA ASN A 40 -11.27 -4.46 8.91
C ASN A 40 -10.65 -4.17 7.54
N TYR A 41 -10.25 -2.92 7.31
CA TYR A 41 -9.54 -2.51 6.10
C TYR A 41 -8.20 -3.22 5.96
N LEU A 42 -7.45 -3.37 7.06
CA LEU A 42 -6.17 -4.09 7.04
C LEU A 42 -6.32 -5.59 6.75
N GLU A 43 -7.37 -6.24 7.25
CA GLU A 43 -7.61 -7.66 6.97
C GLU A 43 -7.99 -7.88 5.48
N ILE A 44 -8.80 -6.98 4.91
CA ILE A 44 -9.11 -6.98 3.46
C ILE A 44 -7.83 -6.75 2.66
N ALA A 45 -7.07 -5.71 3.00
CA ALA A 45 -5.83 -5.36 2.31
C ALA A 45 -4.80 -6.50 2.32
N LYS A 46 -4.65 -7.23 3.44
CA LYS A 46 -3.76 -8.40 3.53
C LYS A 46 -4.18 -9.54 2.61
N LYS A 47 -5.47 -9.87 2.60
CA LYS A 47 -6.02 -10.94 1.76
C LYS A 47 -5.82 -10.65 0.27
N ASP A 48 -6.06 -9.39 -0.12
CA ASP A 48 -5.99 -8.94 -1.50
C ASP A 48 -4.56 -8.77 -2.03
N ASN A 49 -3.63 -8.36 -1.17
CA ASN A 49 -2.26 -8.06 -1.58
C ASN A 49 -1.30 -9.25 -1.42
N LYS A 50 -1.80 -10.45 -1.09
CA LYS A 50 -0.98 -11.66 -0.83
C LYS A 50 0.23 -11.36 0.06
N ILE A 51 0.06 -10.47 1.04
CA ILE A 51 1.16 -10.01 1.89
C ILE A 51 1.52 -11.17 2.81
N SER A 52 2.64 -11.82 2.53
CA SER A 52 3.29 -12.74 3.48
C SER A 52 3.94 -11.89 4.58
N ASN A 53 3.56 -12.15 5.84
CA ASN A 53 4.27 -11.64 7.02
C ASN A 53 5.73 -12.08 7.01
#